data_AF-X1ETB6-F1
#
_entry.id   AF-X1ETB6-F1
#
_cell.length_a   1.000
_cell.length_b   1.000
_cell.length_c   1.000
_cell.angle_alpha   90.00
_cell.angle_beta   90.00
_cell.angle_gamma   90.00
#
_symmetry.space_group_name_H-M   'P 1'
#
loop_
_entity.id
_entity.type
_entity.pdbx_description
1 polymer ?
#
loop_
_entity_poly.entity_id
_entity_poly.type
_entity_poly.pdbx_seq_one_letter_code
_entity_poly.pdbx_strand_id
1 'polypeptide(L)'
;CFVSDAEIERLVYFWGSQRKEEAAQLKVEQLVSTTGKREGFPEDPLLESAKQLLEEHKHISTSYLQRKLRIGYPRAARLMEQLEEEQPKEEEG
;
A
#
# COMPACT_ATOMS: atom_id res chain seq x y z
N CYS A 1 -11.49 -15.60 -30.72
CA CYS A 1 -11.74 -14.22 -31.18
C CYS A 1 -10.56 -13.37 -30.74
N PHE A 2 -9.80 -12.80 -31.67
CA PHE A 2 -8.68 -11.90 -31.37
C PHE A 2 -9.14 -10.48 -31.66
N VAL A 3 -8.95 -9.59 -30.68
CA VAL A 3 -9.14 -8.16 -30.88
C VAL A 3 -7.91 -7.65 -31.63
N SER A 4 -8.13 -6.91 -32.71
CA SER A 4 -7.03 -6.34 -33.50
C SER A 4 -6.39 -5.16 -32.78
N ASP A 5 -5.10 -4.92 -33.02
CA ASP A 5 -4.39 -3.77 -32.44
C ASP A 5 -5.08 -2.44 -32.77
N ALA A 6 -5.68 -2.34 -33.96
CA ALA A 6 -6.46 -1.19 -34.38
C ALA A 6 -7.74 -0.97 -33.53
N GLU A 7 -8.35 -2.02 -33.00
CA GLU A 7 -9.48 -1.90 -32.06
C GLU A 7 -9.00 -1.45 -30.68
N ILE A 8 -7.85 -1.92 -30.22
CA ILE A 8 -7.23 -1.49 -28.96
C ILE A 8 -6.90 0.01 -29.02
N GLU A 9 -6.25 0.46 -30.09
CA GLU A 9 -5.91 1.87 -30.29
C GLU A 9 -7.16 2.76 -30.33
N ARG A 10 -8.23 2.31 -31.01
CA ARG A 10 -9.51 3.02 -31.03
C ARG A 10 -10.13 3.15 -29.64
N LEU A 11 -10.08 2.09 -28.82
CA LEU A 11 -10.60 2.12 -27.45
C LEU A 11 -9.77 3.03 -26.54
N VAL A 12 -8.44 2.98 -26.64
CA VAL A 12 -7.52 3.85 -25.90
C VAL A 12 -7.76 5.32 -26.25
N TYR A 13 -7.92 5.63 -27.54
CA TYR A 13 -8.24 6.98 -27.99
C TYR A 13 -9.63 7.44 -27.55
N PHE A 14 -10.63 6.56 -27.63
CA PHE A 14 -11.97 6.85 -27.16
C PHE A 14 -11.98 7.14 -25.65
N TRP A 15 -11.29 6.35 -24.82
CA TRP A 15 -11.20 6.62 -23.39
C TRP A 15 -10.37 7.86 -23.05
N GLY A 16 -9.29 8.12 -23.79
CA GLY A 16 -8.45 9.30 -23.61
C GLY A 16 -9.13 10.62 -24.00
N SER A 17 -10.03 10.59 -24.99
CA SER A 17 -10.79 11.77 -25.43
C SER A 17 -11.99 12.11 -24.53
N GLN A 18 -12.43 11.18 -23.68
CA GLN A 18 -13.62 11.33 -22.83
C GLN A 18 -13.38 12.12 -21.52
N ARG A 19 -12.16 12.58 -21.22
CA ARG A 19 -11.90 13.36 -19.98
C ARG A 19 -10.95 14.54 -20.20
N LYS A 20 -11.54 15.68 -20.58
CA LYS A 20 -10.95 17.02 -20.34
C LYS A 20 -11.68 17.82 -19.26
N GLU A 21 -12.63 17.22 -18.55
CA GLU A 21 -13.26 17.83 -17.38
C GLU A 21 -12.99 16.94 -16.16
N GLU A 22 -12.28 17.52 -15.20
CA GLU A 22 -11.94 16.95 -13.89
C GLU A 22 -11.04 15.71 -13.90
N ALA A 23 -9.92 15.78 -14.61
CA ALA A 23 -8.69 15.28 -14.00
C ALA A 23 -8.39 16.20 -12.81
N ALA A 24 -9.08 15.97 -11.69
CA ALA A 24 -8.56 16.32 -10.39
C ALA A 24 -7.13 15.81 -10.40
N GLN A 25 -6.18 16.73 -10.47
CA GLN A 25 -4.77 16.44 -10.33
C GLN A 25 -4.63 15.86 -8.93
N LEU A 26 -4.86 14.56 -8.79
CA LEU A 26 -4.41 13.79 -7.65
C LEU A 26 -2.92 14.03 -7.67
N LYS A 27 -2.48 14.92 -6.76
CA LYS A 27 -1.08 15.25 -6.52
C LYS A 27 -0.39 13.95 -6.08
N VAL A 28 0.01 13.13 -7.04
CA VAL A 28 0.84 11.93 -6.80
C VAL A 28 2.15 12.35 -6.11
N GLU A 29 2.59 13.60 -6.29
CA GLU A 29 3.71 14.20 -5.57
C GLU A 29 3.52 14.25 -4.05
N GLN A 30 2.29 14.41 -3.52
CA GLN A 30 2.06 14.34 -2.07
C GLN A 30 2.15 12.91 -1.52
N LEU A 31 1.91 11.90 -2.35
CA LEU A 31 2.08 10.49 -1.93
C LEU A 31 3.55 10.06 -1.98
N VAL A 32 4.35 10.61 -2.90
CA VAL A 32 5.79 10.28 -3.03
C VAL A 32 6.67 11.08 -2.07
N SER A 33 6.24 12.28 -1.64
CA SER A 33 7.00 13.08 -0.66
C SER A 33 7.07 12.44 0.75
N THR A 34 6.19 11.46 1.05
CA THR A 34 6.28 10.64 2.27
C THR A 34 7.41 9.61 2.26
N THR A 35 8.11 9.42 1.14
CA THR A 35 9.24 8.48 1.05
C THR A 35 10.59 9.14 1.37
N GLY A 36 10.63 10.46 1.62
CA GLY A 36 11.86 11.24 1.62
C GLY A 36 12.32 11.89 2.93
N LYS A 37 11.59 11.74 4.05
CA LYS A 37 11.98 12.42 5.30
C LYS A 37 12.07 11.45 6.47
N ARG A 38 13.32 11.22 6.89
CA ARG A 38 13.73 10.70 8.20
C ARG A 38 13.42 11.72 9.30
N GLU A 39 12.14 11.98 9.53
CA GLU A 39 11.61 12.59 10.74
C GLU A 39 10.47 11.65 11.14
N GLY A 40 10.56 11.05 12.33
CA GLY A 40 9.79 9.89 12.79
C GLY A 40 8.44 9.74 12.09
N PHE A 41 8.26 8.60 11.40
CA PHE A 41 7.01 8.26 10.74
C PHE A 41 5.85 8.58 11.69
N PRO A 42 4.85 9.39 11.27
CA PRO A 42 3.63 9.47 12.07
C PRO A 42 3.15 8.03 12.25
N GLU A 43 3.00 7.60 13.51
CA GLU A 43 2.52 6.25 13.83
C GLU A 43 1.32 5.96 12.94
N ASP A 44 1.43 4.94 12.09
CA ASP A 44 0.30 4.57 11.24
C ASP A 44 -0.86 4.24 12.19
N PRO A 45 -2.07 4.80 12.00
CA PRO A 45 -3.19 4.52 12.90
C PRO A 45 -3.53 3.03 13.01
N LEU A 46 -3.07 2.22 12.06
CA LEU A 46 -3.22 0.76 12.06
C LEU A 46 -2.07 0.02 12.76
N LEU A 47 -1.01 0.71 13.20
CA LEU A 47 0.12 0.12 13.91
C LEU A 47 -0.33 -0.53 15.21
N GLU A 48 -1.17 0.15 15.99
CA GLU A 48 -1.74 -0.37 17.23
C GLU A 48 -2.61 -1.61 16.98
N SER A 49 -3.44 -1.58 15.93
CA SER A 49 -4.22 -2.75 15.51
C SER A 49 -3.33 -3.91 15.05
N ALA A 50 -2.20 -3.62 14.44
CA ALA A 50 -1.24 -4.63 14.00
C ALA A 50 -0.47 -5.24 15.19
N LYS A 51 -0.18 -4.46 16.24
CA LYS A 51 0.38 -4.93 17.52
C LYS A 51 -0.59 -5.89 18.21
N GLN A 52 -1.86 -5.55 18.31
CA GLN A 52 -2.89 -6.44 18.86
C GLN A 52 -2.98 -7.77 18.10
N LEU A 53 -2.95 -7.71 16.77
CA LEU A 53 -2.91 -8.93 15.96
C LEU A 53 -1.67 -9.76 16.28
N LEU A 54 -0.51 -9.13 16.48
CA LEU A 54 0.75 -9.82 16.79
C LEU A 54 0.71 -10.48 18.18
N GLU A 55 0.07 -9.85 19.16
CA GLU A 55 -0.17 -10.46 20.47
C GLU A 55 -1.11 -11.67 20.38
N GLU A 56 -2.14 -11.59 19.52
CA GLU A 56 -3.07 -12.71 19.28
C GLU A 56 -2.42 -13.86 18.47
N HIS A 57 -1.48 -13.54 17.59
CA HIS A 57 -0.86 -14.47 16.66
C HIS A 57 0.67 -14.47 16.77
N LYS A 58 1.21 -15.56 17.33
CA LYS A 58 2.67 -15.79 17.45
C LYS A 58 3.48 -15.45 16.19
N HIS A 59 2.91 -15.68 15.01
CA HIS A 59 3.54 -15.34 13.73
C HIS A 59 2.57 -14.59 12.81
N ILE A 60 3.00 -13.41 12.37
CA ILE A 60 2.30 -12.59 11.38
C ILE A 60 3.18 -12.39 10.17
N SER A 61 2.55 -12.39 8.99
CA SER A 61 3.18 -12.03 7.73
C SER A 61 2.56 -10.75 7.15
N THR A 62 3.27 -10.09 6.24
CA THR A 62 2.76 -8.94 5.48
C THR A 62 1.40 -9.26 4.82
N SER A 63 1.27 -10.44 4.19
CA SER A 63 0.01 -10.93 3.61
C SER A 63 -1.12 -11.15 4.62
N TYR A 64 -0.79 -11.42 5.88
CA TYR A 64 -1.77 -11.51 6.96
C TYR A 64 -2.34 -10.14 7.30
N LEU A 65 -1.47 -9.14 7.49
CA LEU A 65 -1.88 -7.76 7.73
C LEU A 65 -2.70 -7.19 6.58
N GLN A 66 -2.32 -7.48 5.32
CA GLN A 66 -3.10 -7.07 4.14
C GLN A 66 -4.56 -7.51 4.23
N ARG A 67 -4.82 -8.77 4.63
CA ARG A 67 -6.18 -9.32 4.70
C ARG A 67 -6.95 -8.81 5.91
N LYS A 68 -6.29 -8.73 7.08
CA LYS A 68 -6.95 -8.32 8.33
C LYS A 68 -7.26 -6.83 8.36
N LEU A 69 -6.31 -6.00 7.94
CA LEU A 69 -6.43 -4.55 7.97
C LEU A 69 -6.97 -3.98 6.64
N ARG A 70 -7.18 -4.84 5.63
CA ARG A 70 -7.67 -4.47 4.28
C ARG A 70 -6.83 -3.36 3.63
N ILE A 71 -5.51 -3.51 3.73
CA ILE A 71 -4.52 -2.54 3.22
C ILE A 71 -3.73 -3.11 2.04
N GLY A 72 -3.21 -2.20 1.19
CA GLY A 72 -2.30 -2.55 0.11
C GLY A 72 -0.94 -3.04 0.60
N TYR A 73 -0.25 -3.82 -0.22
CA TYR A 73 1.07 -4.39 0.08
C TYR A 73 2.11 -3.36 0.57
N PRO A 74 2.27 -2.18 -0.08
CA PRO A 74 3.29 -1.22 0.35
C PRO A 74 3.09 -0.66 1.76
N ARG A 75 1.84 -0.61 2.22
CA ARG A 75 1.49 -0.16 3.58
C ARG A 75 1.67 -1.29 4.59
N ALA A 76 1.27 -2.51 4.23
CA ALA A 76 1.49 -3.69 5.07
C ALA A 76 2.98 -4.00 5.30
N ALA A 77 3.83 -3.78 4.29
CA ALA A 77 5.27 -3.95 4.41
C ALA A 77 5.88 -2.95 5.40
N ARG A 78 5.51 -1.67 5.32
CA ARG A 78 5.95 -0.64 6.28
C ARG A 78 5.48 -0.95 7.70
N LEU A 79 4.23 -1.38 7.86
CA LEU A 79 3.71 -1.77 9.16
C LEU A 79 4.47 -2.96 9.75
N MET A 80 4.83 -3.97 8.96
CA MET A 80 5.69 -5.06 9.45
C MET A 80 7.08 -4.56 9.85
N GLU A 81 7.70 -3.69 9.07
CA GLU A 81 9.02 -3.11 9.39
C GLU A 81 8.97 -2.33 10.72
N GLN A 82 7.92 -1.52 10.93
CA GLN A 82 7.72 -0.80 12.19
C GLN A 82 7.45 -1.73 13.38
N LEU A 83 6.69 -2.81 13.18
CA LEU A 83 6.46 -3.82 14.23
C LEU A 83 7.75 -4.57 14.58
N GLU A 84 8.58 -4.89 13.59
CA GLU A 84 9.88 -5.54 13.79
C GLU A 84 10.90 -4.60 14.48
N GLU A 85 10.83 -3.29 14.23
CA GLU A 85 11.69 -2.30 14.89
C GLU A 85 11.34 -2.12 16.37
N GLU A 86 10.06 -2.22 16.72
CA GLU A 86 9.60 -2.15 18.12
C GLU A 86 9.72 -3.46 18.89
N GLN A 87 9.67 -4.61 18.20
CA GLN A 87 9.80 -5.94 18.80
C GLN A 87 11.19 -6.51 18.46
N PRO A 88 12.21 -6.34 19.33
CA PRO A 88 13.48 -7.05 19.14
C PRO A 88 13.18 -8.55 19.18
N LYS A 89 13.36 -9.21 18.04
CA LYS A 89 13.12 -10.64 17.85
C LYS A 89 13.67 -11.45 19.03
N GLU A 90 12.79 -12.11 19.76
CA GLU A 90 13.13 -13.39 20.36
C GLU A 90 13.24 -14.39 19.20
N GLU A 91 14.43 -14.45 18.60
CA GLU A 91 14.82 -15.55 17.74
C GLU A 91 14.93 -16.80 18.63
N GLU A 92 13.87 -17.60 18.69
CA GLU A 92 13.95 -18.95 19.24
C GLU A 92 14.51 -19.91 18.16
N GLY A 93 15.73 -20.40 18.44
CA GLY A 93 16.06 -21.84 18.43
C GLY A 93 16.36 -22.51 17.10
#